data_AF-A0A1I2EG06-F1
#
_entry.id   AF-A0A1I2EG06-F1
#
_cell.length_a   1.000
_cell.length_b   1.000
_cell.length_c   1.000
_cell.angle_alpha   90.00
_cell.angle_beta   90.00
_cell.angle_gamma   90.00
#
_symmetry.space_group_name_H-M   'P 1'
#
loop_
_entity.id
_entity.type
_entity.pdbx_description
1 polymer ?
#
loop_
_entity_poly.entity_id
_entity_poly.type
_entity_poly.pdbx_seq_one_letter_code
_entity_poly.pdbx_strand_id
1 'polypeptide(L)'
;MNEGDIISFGNLKWQVLDIKADKKLIITKDILELRWYHNEFVEITWAECELRKYLNNEFYNTFNQDEKAKIAAVTNCNPDNPWFKTKGGTDTIDSIFLLSLEEVCKYFGDSIETLLNKGNQKWLIDDENNQKRQARYNGEYHWWRLRSPGYYGRTSASINSRGNVYVRGNGVYGRPKDGGGVRPALWLKLE
;
A
#
# COMPACT_ATOMS: atom_id res chain seq x y z
N MET A 1 -13.77 9.95 -16.68
CA MET A 1 -13.04 9.08 -15.75
C MET A 1 -12.72 9.93 -14.54
N ASN A 2 -13.17 9.49 -13.37
CA ASN A 2 -13.12 10.22 -12.12
C ASN A 2 -12.38 9.38 -11.06
N GLU A 3 -12.00 10.01 -9.95
CA GLU A 3 -11.54 9.28 -8.77
C GLU A 3 -12.64 8.31 -8.29
N GLY A 4 -12.24 7.10 -7.88
CA GLY A 4 -13.15 6.03 -7.49
C GLY A 4 -13.61 5.12 -8.64
N ASP A 5 -13.44 5.52 -9.91
CA ASP A 5 -13.80 4.68 -11.06
C ASP A 5 -13.02 3.36 -11.06
N ILE A 6 -13.67 2.28 -11.48
CA ILE A 6 -13.03 0.97 -11.68
C ILE A 6 -12.67 0.79 -13.15
N ILE A 7 -11.38 0.55 -13.41
CA ILE A 7 -10.84 0.31 -14.75
C ILE A 7 -10.24 -1.11 -14.87
N SER A 8 -10.00 -1.54 -16.11
CA SER A 8 -9.27 -2.78 -16.42
C SER A 8 -7.88 -2.47 -16.97
N PHE A 9 -6.87 -3.20 -16.49
CA PHE A 9 -5.49 -3.13 -16.97
C PHE A 9 -4.73 -4.40 -16.53
N GLY A 10 -3.95 -5.04 -17.41
CA GLY A 10 -3.20 -6.26 -17.06
C GLY A 10 -4.07 -7.42 -16.58
N ASN A 11 -5.24 -7.64 -17.18
CA ASN A 11 -6.26 -8.61 -16.74
C ASN A 11 -6.80 -8.40 -15.31
N LEU A 12 -6.50 -7.27 -14.67
CA LEU A 12 -6.90 -6.95 -13.31
C LEU A 12 -7.90 -5.79 -13.29
N LYS A 13 -8.64 -5.67 -12.19
CA LYS A 13 -9.53 -4.54 -11.90
C LYS A 13 -8.85 -3.58 -10.91
N TRP A 14 -8.85 -2.30 -11.26
CA TRP A 14 -8.18 -1.26 -10.50
C TRP A 14 -9.13 -0.11 -10.17
N GLN A 15 -9.02 0.45 -8.99
CA GLN A 15 -9.66 1.69 -8.57
C GLN A 15 -8.72 2.86 -8.86
N VAL A 16 -9.25 3.92 -9.48
CA VAL A 16 -8.53 5.19 -9.68
C VAL A 16 -8.50 5.98 -8.38
N LEU A 17 -7.32 6.41 -7.96
CA LEU A 17 -7.09 7.16 -6.71
C LEU A 17 -6.75 8.63 -6.94
N ASP A 18 -6.08 8.96 -8.05
CA ASP A 18 -5.65 10.32 -8.39
C ASP A 18 -5.49 10.41 -9.91
N ILE A 19 -5.80 11.57 -10.48
CA ILE A 19 -5.64 11.85 -11.90
C ILE A 19 -4.77 13.11 -12.04
N LYS A 20 -3.62 12.95 -12.69
CA LYS A 20 -2.73 14.04 -13.12
C LYS A 20 -2.88 14.25 -14.63
N ALA A 21 -2.22 15.27 -15.16
CA ALA A 21 -2.29 15.62 -16.58
C ALA A 21 -1.83 14.45 -17.48
N ASP A 22 -0.77 13.74 -17.11
CA ASP A 22 -0.08 12.74 -17.93
C ASP A 22 -0.19 11.30 -17.39
N LYS A 23 -0.80 11.11 -16.23
CA LYS A 23 -0.89 9.80 -15.55
C LYS A 23 -1.99 9.78 -14.51
N LYS A 24 -2.38 8.58 -14.11
CA LYS A 24 -3.31 8.34 -12.99
C LYS A 24 -2.73 7.33 -12.02
N LEU A 25 -2.96 7.55 -10.73
CA LEU A 25 -2.64 6.58 -9.69
C LEU A 25 -3.79 5.59 -9.60
N ILE A 26 -3.47 4.30 -9.67
CA ILE A 26 -4.45 3.23 -9.54
C ILE A 26 -3.99 2.22 -8.50
N ILE A 27 -4.94 1.61 -7.80
CA ILE A 27 -4.73 0.50 -6.87
C ILE A 27 -5.65 -0.66 -7.26
N THR A 28 -5.20 -1.89 -7.10
CA THR A 28 -6.07 -3.07 -7.28
C THR A 28 -7.35 -2.93 -6.45
N LYS A 29 -8.51 -3.23 -7.06
CA LYS A 29 -9.82 -3.09 -6.40
C LYS A 29 -9.91 -3.93 -5.13
N ASP A 30 -9.49 -5.18 -5.25
CA ASP A 30 -9.48 -6.17 -4.18
C ASP A 30 -8.04 -6.63 -3.90
N ILE A 31 -7.84 -7.36 -2.81
CA ILE A 31 -6.56 -7.98 -2.45
C ILE A 31 -6.29 -9.14 -3.41
N LEU A 32 -5.11 -9.15 -4.03
CA LEU A 32 -4.76 -10.18 -5.01
C LEU A 32 -4.25 -11.48 -4.36
N GLU A 33 -3.43 -11.34 -3.32
CA GLU A 33 -2.82 -12.46 -2.62
C GLU A 33 -2.48 -12.08 -1.17
N LEU A 34 -2.16 -13.09 -0.38
CA LEU A 34 -1.63 -12.93 0.97
C LEU A 34 -0.12 -13.20 0.95
N ARG A 35 0.69 -12.20 1.35
CA ARG A 35 2.15 -12.31 1.30
C ARG A 35 2.81 -11.51 2.42
N TRP A 36 3.83 -12.13 3.02
CA TRP A 36 4.69 -11.47 4.00
C TRP A 36 5.43 -10.28 3.41
N TYR A 37 5.73 -9.30 4.26
CA TYR A 37 6.51 -8.13 3.85
C TYR A 37 7.97 -8.53 3.54
N HIS A 38 8.51 -9.45 4.31
CA HIS A 38 9.85 -10.01 4.18
C HIS A 38 9.84 -11.51 4.53
N ASN A 39 10.94 -12.22 4.27
CA ASN A 39 11.02 -13.68 4.49
C ASN A 39 11.50 -14.05 5.90
N GLU A 40 11.88 -13.06 6.72
CA GLU A 40 12.42 -13.25 8.07
C GLU A 40 11.88 -12.20 9.04
N PHE A 41 11.85 -12.54 10.33
CA PHE A 41 11.39 -11.61 11.38
C PHE A 41 12.54 -10.72 11.88
N VAL A 42 13.02 -9.88 10.97
CA VAL A 42 14.14 -8.95 11.18
C VAL A 42 13.69 -7.51 10.97
N GLU A 43 14.54 -6.57 11.36
CA GLU A 43 14.32 -5.18 11.01
C GLU A 43 14.56 -5.00 9.52
N ILE A 44 13.60 -4.39 8.83
CA ILE A 44 13.62 -4.30 7.37
C ILE A 44 12.87 -3.05 6.90
N THR A 45 13.37 -2.44 5.83
CA THR A 45 12.74 -1.27 5.18
C THR A 45 12.02 -1.66 3.90
N TRP A 46 11.23 -0.74 3.32
CA TRP A 46 10.60 -0.99 2.02
C TRP A 46 11.63 -1.25 0.93
N ALA A 47 12.74 -0.51 0.93
CA ALA A 47 13.80 -0.61 -0.07
C ALA A 47 14.41 -2.02 -0.17
N GLU A 48 14.49 -2.72 0.95
CA GLU A 48 15.20 -3.99 1.10
C GLU A 48 14.26 -5.20 1.20
N CYS A 49 12.95 -4.99 1.40
CA CYS A 49 12.02 -6.08 1.65
C CYS A 49 11.76 -6.96 0.42
N GLU A 50 11.36 -8.20 0.67
CA GLU A 50 11.14 -9.19 -0.41
C GLU A 50 9.84 -8.92 -1.15
N LEU A 51 8.86 -8.29 -0.50
CA LEU A 51 7.61 -7.90 -1.14
C LEU A 51 7.82 -6.85 -2.23
N ARG A 52 8.70 -5.87 -2.02
CA ARG A 52 9.06 -4.87 -3.04
C ARG A 52 9.73 -5.54 -4.25
N LYS A 53 10.67 -6.45 -4.00
CA LYS A 53 11.36 -7.23 -5.05
C LYS A 53 10.37 -8.07 -5.85
N TYR A 54 9.45 -8.74 -5.17
CA TYR A 54 8.38 -9.50 -5.81
C TYR A 54 7.52 -8.61 -6.72
N LEU A 55 7.06 -7.45 -6.22
CA LEU A 55 6.19 -6.55 -6.99
C LEU A 55 6.87 -5.99 -8.24
N ASN A 56 8.15 -5.61 -8.15
CA ASN A 56 8.88 -5.01 -9.27
C ASN A 56 9.58 -6.03 -10.18
N ASN A 57 9.54 -7.32 -9.85
CA ASN A 57 10.06 -8.39 -10.70
C ASN A 57 8.93 -9.33 -11.12
N GLU A 58 8.62 -10.35 -10.31
CA GLU A 58 7.67 -11.41 -10.65
C GLU A 58 6.30 -10.85 -11.04
N PHE A 59 5.71 -9.99 -10.21
CA PHE A 59 4.40 -9.42 -10.49
C PHE A 59 4.44 -8.46 -11.69
N TYR A 60 5.42 -7.55 -11.76
CA TYR A 60 5.61 -6.68 -12.92
C TYR A 60 5.81 -7.47 -14.23
N ASN A 61 6.41 -8.65 -14.16
CA ASN A 61 6.63 -9.50 -15.33
C ASN A 61 5.40 -10.25 -15.81
N THR A 62 4.28 -10.19 -15.08
CA THR A 62 2.98 -10.70 -15.55
C THR A 62 2.34 -9.82 -16.63
N PHE A 63 2.73 -8.54 -16.71
CA PHE A 63 2.25 -7.61 -17.74
C PHE A 63 3.00 -7.84 -19.05
N ASN A 64 2.29 -7.67 -20.17
CA ASN A 64 2.91 -7.72 -21.49
C ASN A 64 3.72 -6.44 -21.80
N GLN A 65 4.42 -6.41 -22.93
CA GLN A 65 5.31 -5.29 -23.28
C GLN A 65 4.57 -3.94 -23.44
N ASP A 66 3.39 -3.95 -24.06
CA ASP A 66 2.58 -2.74 -24.27
C ASP A 66 2.01 -2.21 -22.95
N GLU A 67 1.60 -3.11 -22.06
CA GLU A 67 1.16 -2.77 -20.71
C GLU A 67 2.31 -2.17 -19.90
N LYS A 68 3.48 -2.81 -19.91
CA LYS A 68 4.69 -2.30 -19.23
C LYS A 68 5.06 -0.89 -19.70
N ALA A 69 4.94 -0.59 -21.00
CA ALA A 69 5.23 0.74 -21.53
C ALA A 69 4.34 1.85 -20.91
N LYS A 70 3.11 1.49 -20.50
CA LYS A 70 2.13 2.37 -19.85
C LYS A 70 2.34 2.52 -18.34
N ILE A 71 3.15 1.68 -17.71
CA ILE A 71 3.47 1.80 -16.28
C ILE A 71 4.61 2.80 -16.12
N ALA A 72 4.39 3.84 -15.30
CA ALA A 72 5.41 4.82 -14.98
C ALA A 72 6.19 4.38 -13.73
N ALA A 73 7.51 4.28 -13.86
CA ALA A 73 8.39 4.22 -12.69
C ALA A 73 8.37 5.57 -11.97
N VAL A 74 8.20 5.55 -10.65
CA VAL A 74 8.11 6.75 -9.82
C VAL A 74 9.03 6.68 -8.61
N THR A 75 9.47 7.84 -8.14
CA THR A 75 10.12 7.96 -6.85
C THR A 75 9.08 7.85 -5.74
N ASN A 76 9.21 6.84 -4.90
CA ASN A 76 8.45 6.67 -3.66
C ASN A 76 9.28 7.17 -2.49
N CYS A 77 8.86 8.28 -1.90
CA CYS A 77 9.47 8.76 -0.66
C CYS A 77 9.09 7.86 0.51
N ASN A 78 10.06 7.38 1.28
CA ASN A 78 9.85 6.43 2.39
C ASN A 78 10.08 7.10 3.75
N PRO A 79 9.20 8.03 4.19
CA PRO A 79 9.40 8.74 5.45
C PRO A 79 9.26 7.81 6.65
N ASP A 80 9.86 8.24 7.77
CA ASP A 80 9.71 7.60 9.06
C ASP A 80 8.23 7.54 9.49
N ASN A 81 7.86 6.54 10.28
CA ASN A 81 6.52 6.48 10.85
C ASN A 81 6.26 7.75 11.70
N PRO A 82 5.19 8.52 11.45
CA PRO A 82 4.99 9.81 12.12
C PRO A 82 4.74 9.67 13.63
N TRP A 83 4.18 8.53 14.08
CA TRP A 83 3.85 8.28 15.48
C TRP A 83 4.99 7.67 16.27
N PHE A 84 5.82 6.85 15.62
CA PHE A 84 6.83 6.02 16.30
C PHE A 84 8.26 6.33 15.91
N LYS A 85 8.45 7.20 14.90
CA LYS A 85 9.75 7.59 14.35
C LYS A 85 10.60 6.39 13.87
N THR A 86 9.96 5.24 13.64
CA THR A 86 10.58 4.07 13.03
C THR A 86 11.03 4.42 11.63
N LYS A 87 12.28 4.08 11.29
CA LYS A 87 12.90 4.46 10.02
C LYS A 87 12.17 3.86 8.82
N GLY A 88 11.80 4.73 7.87
CA GLY A 88 11.17 4.31 6.61
C GLY A 88 12.16 3.73 5.60
N GLY A 89 13.43 4.09 5.74
CA GLY A 89 14.50 3.68 4.82
C GLY A 89 14.75 4.72 3.74
N THR A 90 15.51 4.35 2.73
CA THR A 90 15.82 5.21 1.58
C THR A 90 14.65 5.27 0.62
N ASP A 91 14.55 6.37 -0.12
CA ASP A 91 13.61 6.50 -1.23
C ASP A 91 13.90 5.47 -2.32
N THR A 92 12.85 5.02 -3.00
CA THR A 92 12.93 3.96 -4.02
C THR A 92 12.38 4.44 -5.35
N ILE A 93 12.85 3.86 -6.45
CA ILE A 93 12.21 3.99 -7.76
C ILE A 93 11.47 2.69 -8.02
N ASP A 94 10.14 2.77 -8.12
CA ASP A 94 9.26 1.61 -8.26
C ASP A 94 8.28 1.80 -9.42
N SER A 95 8.04 0.73 -10.17
CA SER A 95 6.95 0.64 -11.14
C SER A 95 5.65 0.19 -10.49
N ILE A 96 5.77 -0.68 -9.48
CA ILE A 96 4.65 -1.23 -8.72
C ILE A 96 5.00 -1.18 -7.23
N PHE A 97 4.09 -0.67 -6.42
CA PHE A 97 4.35 -0.44 -4.99
C PHE A 97 3.09 -0.68 -4.14
N LEU A 98 3.26 -0.61 -2.82
CA LEU A 98 2.13 -0.48 -1.89
C LEU A 98 2.02 0.98 -1.46
N LEU A 99 0.81 1.46 -1.18
CA LEU A 99 0.63 2.82 -0.67
C LEU A 99 1.30 2.99 0.71
N SER A 100 1.75 4.21 1.01
CA SER A 100 2.20 4.63 2.34
C SER A 100 1.03 5.02 3.25
N LEU A 101 1.34 5.27 4.53
CA LEU A 101 0.40 5.88 5.47
C LEU A 101 -0.15 7.21 4.95
N GLU A 102 0.72 8.09 4.44
CA GLU A 102 0.32 9.38 3.90
C GLU A 102 -0.58 9.22 2.67
N GLU A 103 -0.20 8.34 1.74
CA GLU A 103 -0.97 8.10 0.51
C GLU A 103 -2.35 7.51 0.81
N VAL A 104 -2.46 6.56 1.74
CA VAL A 104 -3.76 6.02 2.12
C VAL A 104 -4.62 7.04 2.86
N CYS A 105 -4.02 7.85 3.73
CA CYS A 105 -4.77 8.92 4.40
C CYS A 105 -5.26 9.94 3.38
N LYS A 106 -4.43 10.35 2.41
CA LYS A 106 -4.79 11.32 1.37
C LYS A 106 -5.88 10.80 0.42
N TYR A 107 -5.65 9.66 -0.22
CA TYR A 107 -6.48 9.23 -1.36
C TYR A 107 -7.80 8.54 -0.99
N PHE A 108 -8.01 8.24 0.29
CA PHE A 108 -9.25 7.62 0.75
C PHE A 108 -10.08 8.56 1.63
N GLY A 109 -10.17 9.84 1.27
CA GLY A 109 -11.04 10.83 1.91
C GLY A 109 -10.37 11.77 2.91
N ASP A 110 -9.05 11.86 2.86
CA ASP A 110 -8.18 12.74 3.65
C ASP A 110 -8.25 12.53 5.18
N SER A 111 -7.28 11.79 5.71
CA SER A 111 -7.02 11.61 7.14
C SER A 111 -5.65 12.16 7.56
N ILE A 112 -5.05 13.07 6.77
CA ILE A 112 -3.66 13.53 6.97
C ILE A 112 -3.48 14.24 8.30
N GLU A 113 -4.42 15.11 8.69
CA GLU A 113 -4.32 15.82 9.98
C GLU A 113 -4.27 14.83 11.15
N THR A 114 -5.12 13.81 11.14
CA THR A 114 -5.14 12.75 12.17
C THR A 114 -3.87 11.89 12.16
N LEU A 115 -3.26 11.69 10.98
CA LEU A 115 -1.97 11.00 10.86
C LEU A 115 -0.84 11.82 11.48
N LEU A 116 -0.81 13.13 11.27
CA LEU A 116 0.24 14.01 11.80
C LEU A 116 0.03 14.32 13.29
N ASN A 117 -1.22 14.44 13.71
CA ASN A 117 -1.62 14.74 15.09
C ASN A 117 -2.26 13.52 15.74
N LYS A 118 -1.44 12.66 16.34
CA LYS A 118 -1.88 11.41 16.99
C LYS A 118 -2.99 11.62 18.03
N GLY A 119 -3.05 12.77 18.70
CA GLY A 119 -4.05 13.06 19.72
C GLY A 119 -4.19 11.93 20.76
N ASN A 120 -5.43 11.52 21.04
CA ASN A 120 -5.74 10.39 21.94
C ASN A 120 -5.67 9.01 21.28
N GLN A 121 -5.26 8.93 20.01
CA GLN A 121 -5.24 7.66 19.29
C GLN A 121 -4.18 6.73 19.85
N LYS A 122 -4.57 5.47 20.08
CA LYS A 122 -3.68 4.49 20.68
C LYS A 122 -2.72 3.94 19.63
N TRP A 123 -3.25 3.28 18.60
CA TRP A 123 -2.47 2.49 17.63
C TRP A 123 -3.01 2.55 16.19
N LEU A 124 -4.17 3.15 15.97
CA LEU A 124 -4.85 3.25 14.68
C LEU A 124 -5.60 4.57 14.54
N ILE A 125 -5.92 4.92 13.29
CA ILE A 125 -6.90 5.96 12.95
C ILE A 125 -8.22 5.26 12.64
N ASP A 126 -9.26 5.66 13.37
CA ASP A 126 -10.64 5.23 13.21
C ASP A 126 -11.48 6.48 12.94
N ASP A 127 -11.96 6.63 11.70
CA ASP A 127 -12.67 7.82 11.25
C ASP A 127 -13.74 7.47 10.20
N GLU A 128 -14.46 8.47 9.69
CA GLU A 128 -15.53 8.33 8.69
C GLU A 128 -15.06 7.75 7.35
N ASN A 129 -13.75 7.76 7.08
CA ASN A 129 -13.16 7.32 5.82
C ASN A 129 -12.87 5.81 5.78
N ASN A 130 -13.08 5.10 6.88
CA ASN A 130 -12.84 3.66 7.00
C ASN A 130 -13.43 2.84 5.85
N GLN A 131 -14.71 3.05 5.51
CA GLN A 131 -15.40 2.27 4.48
C GLN A 131 -14.71 2.38 3.10
N LYS A 132 -14.09 3.53 2.80
CA LYS A 132 -13.37 3.75 1.54
C LYS A 132 -12.10 2.91 1.45
N ARG A 133 -11.48 2.56 2.58
CA ARG A 133 -10.20 1.82 2.67
C ARG A 133 -10.36 0.31 2.73
N GLN A 134 -11.58 -0.19 2.89
CA GLN A 134 -11.85 -1.63 2.96
C GLN A 134 -11.54 -2.31 1.62
N ALA A 135 -11.04 -3.55 1.69
CA ALA A 135 -10.78 -4.39 0.54
C ALA A 135 -11.10 -5.84 0.87
N ARG A 136 -11.36 -6.65 -0.17
CA ARG A 136 -11.73 -8.05 0.02
C ARG A 136 -10.64 -8.99 -0.48
N TYR A 137 -10.52 -10.13 0.18
CA TYR A 137 -9.77 -11.30 -0.28
C TYR A 137 -10.74 -12.48 -0.30
N ASN A 138 -10.87 -13.18 -1.42
CA ASN A 138 -11.84 -14.27 -1.60
C ASN A 138 -13.28 -13.92 -1.19
N GLY A 139 -13.71 -12.68 -1.49
CA GLY A 139 -15.08 -12.20 -1.23
C GLY A 139 -15.33 -11.65 0.17
N GLU A 140 -14.38 -11.80 1.10
CA GLU A 140 -14.50 -11.34 2.49
C GLU A 140 -13.59 -10.15 2.78
N TYR A 141 -14.04 -9.24 3.65
CA TYR A 141 -13.21 -8.10 4.07
C TYR A 141 -11.97 -8.57 4.80
N HIS A 142 -10.81 -8.13 4.32
CA HIS A 142 -9.52 -8.56 4.83
C HIS A 142 -8.59 -7.37 5.03
N TRP A 143 -7.59 -7.55 5.90
CA TRP A 143 -6.58 -6.52 6.14
C TRP A 143 -5.51 -6.55 5.04
N TRP A 144 -4.91 -5.41 4.75
CA TRP A 144 -3.89 -5.27 3.69
C TRP A 144 -2.73 -4.38 4.11
N ARG A 145 -1.54 -4.64 3.56
CA ARG A 145 -0.26 -4.03 3.96
C ARG A 145 0.01 -2.70 3.27
N LEU A 146 0.74 -1.84 3.98
CA LEU A 146 1.33 -0.61 3.46
C LEU A 146 2.85 -0.75 3.37
N ARG A 147 3.49 0.09 2.56
CA ARG A 147 4.97 0.14 2.51
C ARG A 147 5.58 0.80 3.75
N SER A 148 4.84 1.70 4.41
CA SER A 148 5.33 2.43 5.58
C SER A 148 5.66 1.51 6.76
N PRO A 149 6.69 1.81 7.55
CA PRO A 149 7.02 1.07 8.76
C PRO A 149 5.92 1.23 9.82
N GLY A 150 5.83 0.26 10.74
CA GLY A 150 4.93 0.27 11.88
C GLY A 150 5.58 0.84 13.14
N TYR A 151 5.30 0.21 14.29
CA TYR A 151 5.79 0.60 15.62
C TYR A 151 7.29 0.41 15.85
N TYR A 152 7.89 -0.58 15.18
CA TYR A 152 9.33 -0.83 15.18
C TYR A 152 9.73 -1.51 13.86
N GLY A 153 11.03 -1.63 13.59
CA GLY A 153 11.56 -2.06 12.29
C GLY A 153 11.14 -3.46 11.83
N ARG A 154 10.54 -4.29 12.69
CA ARG A 154 9.99 -5.61 12.32
C ARG A 154 8.47 -5.59 12.08
N THR A 155 7.87 -4.41 11.91
CA THR A 155 6.45 -4.23 11.60
C THR A 155 6.26 -3.27 10.43
N SER A 156 5.24 -3.53 9.61
CA SER A 156 4.77 -2.61 8.57
C SER A 156 3.33 -2.19 8.83
N ALA A 157 3.02 -0.92 8.57
CA ALA A 157 1.67 -0.39 8.71
C ALA A 157 0.68 -1.13 7.79
N SER A 158 -0.60 -1.05 8.11
CA SER A 158 -1.64 -1.80 7.38
C SER A 158 -2.99 -1.13 7.54
N ILE A 159 -3.94 -1.51 6.69
CA ILE A 159 -5.37 -1.24 6.89
C ILE A 159 -6.02 -2.51 7.42
N ASN A 160 -6.82 -2.43 8.48
CA ASN A 160 -7.54 -3.59 9.00
C ASN A 160 -8.81 -3.90 8.18
N SER A 161 -9.49 -5.01 8.46
CA SER A 161 -10.71 -5.41 7.73
C SER A 161 -11.89 -4.43 7.89
N ARG A 162 -11.86 -3.55 8.89
CA ARG A 162 -12.83 -2.47 9.09
C ARG A 162 -12.44 -1.18 8.36
N GLY A 163 -11.26 -1.12 7.74
CA GLY A 163 -10.76 0.07 7.04
C GLY A 163 -10.00 1.06 7.92
N ASN A 164 -9.74 0.74 9.18
CA ASN A 164 -8.95 1.60 10.05
C ASN A 164 -7.48 1.60 9.60
N VAL A 165 -6.83 2.76 9.67
CA VAL A 165 -5.40 2.88 9.41
C VAL A 165 -4.64 2.39 10.62
N TYR A 166 -4.14 1.16 10.59
CA TYR A 166 -3.39 0.56 11.70
C TYR A 166 -1.92 0.97 11.62
N VAL A 167 -1.63 2.15 12.17
CA VAL A 167 -0.30 2.80 12.16
C VAL A 167 0.75 1.99 12.93
N ARG A 168 0.35 1.27 13.99
CA ARG A 168 1.24 0.33 14.71
C ARG A 168 1.72 -0.81 13.81
N GLY A 169 0.89 -1.22 12.86
CA GLY A 169 1.23 -2.22 11.88
C GLY A 169 1.25 -3.66 12.38
N ASN A 170 1.53 -4.56 11.44
CA ASN A 170 1.63 -6.00 11.62
C ASN A 170 3.07 -6.46 11.37
N GLY A 171 3.44 -7.62 11.93
CA GLY A 171 4.78 -8.19 11.76
C GLY A 171 5.14 -8.37 10.28
N VAL A 172 6.41 -8.14 9.96
CA VAL A 172 6.94 -8.29 8.58
C VAL A 172 7.00 -9.75 8.14
N TYR A 173 7.14 -10.66 9.10
CA TYR A 173 7.16 -12.11 8.95
C TYR A 173 6.71 -12.80 10.25
N GLY A 174 6.36 -14.08 10.23
CA GLY A 174 6.09 -14.87 11.43
C GLY A 174 5.29 -16.14 11.18
N ARG A 175 4.96 -16.87 12.26
CA ARG A 175 4.12 -18.07 12.26
C ARG A 175 3.26 -18.16 13.53
N PRO A 176 2.07 -18.81 13.48
CA PRO A 176 1.15 -18.89 12.35
C PRO A 176 0.24 -17.65 12.35
N LYS A 177 0.42 -16.77 11.37
CA LYS A 177 -0.49 -15.64 11.09
C LYS A 177 -0.59 -15.45 9.59
N ASP A 178 -1.68 -14.82 9.17
CA ASP A 178 -1.89 -14.40 7.80
C ASP A 178 -0.72 -13.53 7.30
N GLY A 179 -0.20 -13.84 6.11
CA GLY A 179 0.86 -13.08 5.46
C GLY A 179 0.50 -11.63 5.23
N GLY A 180 -0.79 -11.28 5.14
CA GLY A 180 -1.33 -9.94 4.92
C GLY A 180 -1.67 -9.68 3.47
N GLY A 181 -2.78 -8.99 3.24
CA GLY A 181 -3.25 -8.70 1.88
C GLY A 181 -2.32 -7.76 1.11
N VAL A 182 -2.04 -8.13 -0.13
CA VAL A 182 -1.30 -7.31 -1.08
C VAL A 182 -2.28 -6.59 -2.00
N ARG A 183 -2.27 -5.26 -1.94
CA ARG A 183 -2.95 -4.39 -2.92
C ARG A 183 -1.91 -3.56 -3.68
N PRO A 184 -1.41 -4.06 -4.83
CA PRO A 184 -0.49 -3.29 -5.66
C PRO A 184 -1.13 -1.98 -6.13
N ALA A 185 -0.32 -0.95 -6.19
CA ALA A 185 -0.60 0.34 -6.80
C ALA A 185 0.47 0.69 -7.84
N LEU A 186 0.08 1.44 -8.86
CA LEU A 186 0.97 1.93 -9.90
C LEU A 186 0.47 3.24 -10.49
N TRP A 187 1.39 4.00 -11.09
CA TRP A 187 1.03 5.14 -11.94
C TRP A 187 0.91 4.68 -13.39
N LEU A 188 -0.29 4.82 -13.96
CA LEU A 188 -0.57 4.49 -15.35
C LEU A 188 -0.52 5.77 -16.20
N LYS A 189 0.34 5.82 -17.20
CA LYS A 189 0.43 6.93 -18.15
C LYS A 189 -0.90 7.08 -18.90
N LEU A 190 -1.34 8.31 -19.06
CA LEU A 190 -2.41 8.71 -19.97
C LEU A 190 -1.71 9.06 -21.29
N GLU A 191 -2.16 8.48 -22.39
CA GLU A 191 -1.66 8.81 -23.73
C GLU A 191 -1.78 10.31 -24.02
#